data_AF-A0A9X3C749-F1
#
_entry.id   AF-A0A9X3C749-F1
#
_cell.length_a   1.000
_cell.length_b   1.000
_cell.length_c   1.000
_cell.angle_alpha   90.00
_cell.angle_beta   90.00
_cell.angle_gamma   90.00
#
_symmetry.space_group_name_H-M   'P 1'
#
loop_
_entity.id
_entity.type
_entity.pdbx_description
1 polymer ?
#
loop_
_entity_poly.entity_id
_entity_poly.type
_entity_poly.pdbx_seq_one_letter_code
_entity_poly.pdbx_strand_id
1 'polypeptide(L)'
;MKKTFLLLAFLLMTLFHLSAQNLKIELQNIRTEEKVMTGSIDGKYPISVYLNFYNSSEDHMRIYSVKGWYYYENIKKKIPLVGIYDGGLTLYSFKTKEQQNQVLNFESKGTIWEKIDILKNLTGFDEKFSYSEDDKSGNEWTDGKKKLKLELFNQDISILKEYQLLNIKNPKINKNINLTDLGIYDRDFELVNFTNTATGTKILLKFDYNSRFNIQGMCGAGSEAGYTILNYDSNFSLITIQRAEIESCLNNVYYEEIKNDVKYIKKFKLSENGSDTKIAKTITINEKLIEIKTE
;
A
#
# COMPACT_ATOMS: atom_id res chain seq x y z
N MET A 1 12.77 -50.69 34.62
CA MET A 1 12.44 -49.25 34.71
C MET A 1 13.40 -48.32 33.97
N LYS A 2 14.73 -48.44 34.10
CA LYS A 2 15.67 -47.53 33.39
C LYS A 2 15.61 -47.60 31.85
N LYS A 3 15.42 -48.79 31.25
CA LYS A 3 15.35 -48.96 29.78
C LYS A 3 14.05 -48.42 29.17
N THR A 4 12.91 -48.57 29.85
CA THR A 4 11.62 -48.01 29.41
C THR A 4 11.58 -46.49 29.51
N PHE A 5 12.22 -45.91 30.52
CA PHE A 5 12.34 -44.45 30.64
C PHE A 5 13.21 -43.84 29.53
N LEU A 6 14.32 -44.50 29.15
CA LEU A 6 15.18 -44.05 28.05
C LEU A 6 14.47 -44.11 26.69
N LEU A 7 13.70 -45.17 26.44
CA LEU A 7 12.95 -45.32 25.19
C LEU A 7 11.84 -44.26 25.07
N LEU A 8 11.15 -43.97 26.18
CA LEU A 8 10.11 -42.95 26.24
C LEU A 8 10.69 -41.54 26.07
N ALA A 9 11.85 -41.25 26.67
CA ALA A 9 12.55 -39.98 26.52
C ALA A 9 13.06 -39.76 25.08
N PHE A 10 13.52 -40.82 24.41
CA PHE A 10 13.93 -40.76 23.00
C PHE A 10 12.72 -40.53 22.07
N LEU A 11 11.61 -41.22 22.32
CA LEU A 11 10.36 -41.04 21.56
C LEU A 11 9.80 -39.62 21.73
N LEU A 12 9.80 -39.08 22.97
CA LEU A 12 9.42 -37.70 23.26
C LEU A 12 10.34 -36.70 22.53
N MET A 13 11.66 -36.90 22.53
CA MET A 13 12.59 -36.02 21.78
C MET A 13 12.37 -36.07 20.26
N THR A 14 12.01 -37.22 19.68
CA THR A 14 11.67 -37.29 18.26
C THR A 14 10.36 -36.57 17.93
N LEU A 15 9.36 -36.62 18.83
CA LEU A 15 8.08 -35.94 18.66
C LEU A 15 8.20 -34.41 18.80
N PHE A 16 9.08 -33.91 19.70
CA PHE A 16 9.37 -32.48 19.83
C PHE A 16 10.18 -31.92 18.64
N HIS A 17 10.99 -32.73 17.96
CA HIS A 17 11.72 -32.29 16.76
C HIS A 17 10.85 -32.15 15.50
N LEU A 18 9.72 -32.86 15.43
CA LEU A 18 8.79 -32.80 14.30
C LEU A 18 7.87 -31.57 14.36
N SER A 19 7.49 -31.13 15.55
CA SER A 19 6.64 -29.93 15.73
C SER A 19 7.40 -28.61 15.62
N ALA A 20 8.73 -28.62 15.74
CA ALA A 20 9.61 -27.45 15.67
C ALA A 20 10.13 -27.11 14.27
N GLN A 21 9.53 -27.62 13.19
CA GLN A 21 10.00 -27.37 11.81
C GLN A 21 8.93 -26.84 10.86
N ASN A 22 7.74 -26.49 11.37
CA ASN A 22 6.67 -26.00 10.51
C ASN A 22 6.97 -24.57 10.07
N LEU A 23 7.35 -24.41 8.80
CA LEU A 23 7.42 -23.13 8.13
C LEU A 23 6.00 -22.57 8.01
N LYS A 24 5.81 -21.36 8.53
CA LYS A 24 4.58 -20.58 8.42
C LYS A 24 4.84 -19.40 7.48
N ILE A 25 4.01 -19.26 6.47
CA ILE A 25 4.03 -18.14 5.54
C ILE A 25 2.65 -17.49 5.56
N GLU A 26 2.60 -16.19 5.82
CA GLU A 26 1.36 -15.42 5.91
C GLU A 26 1.56 -14.06 5.26
N LEU A 27 0.50 -13.55 4.64
CA LEU A 27 0.41 -12.14 4.29
C LEU A 27 -0.31 -11.39 5.40
N GLN A 28 0.19 -10.21 5.71
CA GLN A 28 -0.45 -9.30 6.64
C GLN A 28 -0.63 -7.95 5.97
N ASN A 29 -1.88 -7.51 5.88
CA ASN A 29 -2.23 -6.18 5.41
C ASN A 29 -1.94 -5.18 6.53
N ILE A 30 -1.15 -4.16 6.24
CA ILE A 30 -0.88 -3.05 7.13
C ILE A 30 -1.51 -1.81 6.55
N ARG A 31 -2.32 -1.13 7.36
CA ARG A 31 -2.88 0.17 7.07
C ARG A 31 -2.48 1.13 8.17
N THR A 32 -1.80 2.20 7.79
CA THR A 32 -1.48 3.31 8.71
C THR A 32 -2.27 4.53 8.30
N GLU A 33 -2.85 5.20 9.29
CA GLU A 33 -3.74 6.34 9.10
C GLU A 33 -3.24 7.61 9.80
N GLU A 34 -2.10 7.52 10.47
CA GLU A 34 -1.52 8.62 11.23
C GLU A 34 -0.07 8.87 10.84
N LYS A 35 0.36 10.11 11.00
CA LYS A 35 1.73 10.53 10.69
C LYS A 35 2.17 11.70 11.54
N VAL A 36 3.40 11.61 12.04
CA VAL A 36 4.13 12.74 12.59
C VAL A 36 5.19 13.17 11.60
N MET A 37 5.21 14.47 11.31
CA MET A 37 6.21 15.11 10.47
C MET A 37 6.91 16.20 11.25
N THR A 38 8.17 16.44 10.91
CA THR A 38 8.95 17.55 11.47
C THR A 38 9.34 18.50 10.35
N GLY A 39 9.53 19.76 10.68
CA GLY A 39 9.82 20.77 9.68
C GLY A 39 10.23 22.10 10.26
N SER A 40 10.28 23.11 9.42
CA SER A 40 10.51 24.49 9.82
C SER A 40 9.71 25.49 8.99
N ILE A 41 9.34 26.60 9.62
CA ILE A 41 8.83 27.80 8.94
C ILE A 41 9.97 28.83 8.89
N ASP A 42 10.24 29.35 7.69
CA ASP A 42 11.31 30.32 7.39
C ASP A 42 12.72 29.88 7.82
N GLY A 43 12.97 28.58 8.00
CA GLY A 43 14.22 28.04 8.55
C GLY A 43 14.49 28.43 10.01
N LYS A 44 13.55 29.13 10.67
CA LYS A 44 13.73 29.72 12.01
C LYS A 44 12.83 29.09 13.06
N TYR A 45 11.63 28.69 12.67
CA TYR A 45 10.62 28.19 13.59
C TYR A 45 10.47 26.68 13.40
N PRO A 46 11.17 25.85 14.17
CA PRO A 46 11.01 24.40 14.10
C PRO A 46 9.59 24.02 14.55
N ILE A 47 8.99 23.10 13.80
CA ILE A 47 7.62 22.62 14.02
C ILE A 47 7.53 21.10 14.01
N SER A 48 6.56 20.58 14.74
CA SER A 48 6.06 19.21 14.61
C SER A 48 4.60 19.26 14.17
N VAL A 49 4.25 18.43 13.19
CA VAL A 49 2.90 18.29 12.64
C VAL A 49 2.46 16.85 12.83
N TYR A 50 1.33 16.64 13.50
CA TYR A 50 0.65 15.35 13.57
C TYR A 50 -0.64 15.42 12.75
N LEU A 51 -0.83 14.46 11.85
CA LEU A 51 -2.03 14.32 11.05
C LEU A 51 -2.57 12.90 11.15
N ASN A 52 -3.89 12.79 11.20
CA ASN A 52 -4.63 11.55 11.07
C ASN A 52 -5.57 11.67 9.87
N PHE A 53 -5.71 10.58 9.13
CA PHE A 53 -6.76 10.41 8.14
C PHE A 53 -8.13 10.66 8.79
N TYR A 54 -9.02 11.32 8.07
CA TYR A 54 -10.36 11.63 8.56
C TYR A 54 -11.44 11.05 7.66
N ASN A 55 -11.45 11.42 6.38
CA ASN A 55 -12.45 10.94 5.43
C ASN A 55 -11.86 10.84 4.02
N SER A 56 -12.28 9.83 3.26
CA SER A 56 -11.95 9.74 1.83
C SER A 56 -12.80 10.72 1.04
N SER A 57 -12.28 11.19 -0.10
CA SER A 57 -13.14 11.89 -1.04
C SER A 57 -14.09 10.93 -1.75
N GLU A 58 -15.14 11.50 -2.33
CA GLU A 58 -15.90 10.82 -3.37
C GLU A 58 -14.99 10.56 -4.58
N ASP A 59 -15.22 9.44 -5.26
CA ASP A 59 -14.66 9.11 -6.58
C ASP A 59 -13.13 8.99 -6.74
N HIS A 60 -12.33 9.26 -5.70
CA HIS A 60 -10.87 9.24 -5.80
C HIS A 60 -10.17 8.67 -4.55
N MET A 61 -9.61 7.46 -4.68
CA MET A 61 -9.03 6.69 -3.56
C MET A 61 -7.78 7.33 -2.92
N ARG A 62 -7.12 8.27 -3.59
CA ARG A 62 -5.92 8.97 -3.09
C ARG A 62 -6.15 10.40 -2.65
N ILE A 63 -7.39 10.88 -2.71
CA ILE A 63 -7.76 12.19 -2.17
C ILE A 63 -8.52 11.95 -0.88
N TYR A 64 -8.09 12.61 0.19
CA TYR A 64 -8.72 12.45 1.50
C TYR A 64 -8.48 13.67 2.36
N SER A 65 -9.34 13.86 3.35
CA SER A 65 -9.18 14.88 4.36
C SER A 65 -8.42 14.34 5.57
N VAL A 66 -7.75 15.25 6.26
CA VAL A 66 -6.95 14.95 7.45
C VAL A 66 -7.30 15.89 8.58
N LYS A 67 -7.13 15.41 9.81
CA LYS A 67 -7.29 16.19 11.04
C LYS A 67 -6.11 15.94 11.96
N GLY A 68 -5.69 16.96 12.68
CA GLY A 68 -4.63 16.81 13.66
C GLY A 68 -4.25 18.11 14.32
N TRP A 69 -2.96 18.32 14.49
CA TRP A 69 -2.42 19.52 15.12
C TRP A 69 -0.98 19.76 14.65
N TYR A 70 -0.51 20.98 14.80
CA TYR A 70 0.92 21.26 14.81
C TYR A 70 1.31 22.05 16.06
N TYR A 71 2.60 22.13 16.36
CA TYR A 71 3.12 23.10 17.32
C TYR A 71 4.51 23.57 16.94
N TYR A 72 4.89 24.74 17.44
CA TYR A 72 6.27 25.21 17.46
C TYR A 72 7.05 24.52 18.58
N GLU A 73 8.23 23.96 18.29
CA GLU A 73 8.99 23.13 19.26
C GLU A 73 9.33 23.85 20.57
N ASN A 74 9.51 25.17 20.51
CA ASN A 74 9.83 26.00 21.67
C ASN A 74 8.60 26.29 22.56
N ILE A 75 7.39 26.22 22.02
CA ILE A 75 6.14 26.54 22.76
C ILE A 75 5.40 25.25 23.15
N LYS A 76 5.41 24.24 22.27
CA LYS A 76 4.70 22.95 22.41
C LYS A 76 3.19 23.06 22.66
N LYS A 77 2.59 24.21 22.35
CA LYS A 77 1.15 24.41 22.36
C LYS A 77 0.56 23.89 21.05
N LYS A 78 -0.28 22.86 21.14
CA LYS A 78 -0.97 22.28 19.98
C LYS A 78 -1.97 23.27 19.39
N ILE A 79 -1.84 23.50 18.09
CA ILE A 79 -2.73 24.29 17.26
C ILE A 79 -3.48 23.33 16.33
N PRO A 80 -4.82 23.24 16.39
CA PRO A 80 -5.58 22.30 15.58
C PRO A 80 -5.39 22.53 14.09
N LEU A 81 -5.32 21.43 13.34
CA LEU A 81 -5.27 21.44 11.88
C LEU A 81 -6.37 20.56 11.29
N VAL A 82 -6.93 21.03 10.18
CA VAL A 82 -7.67 20.22 9.22
C VAL A 82 -7.08 20.44 7.84
N GLY A 83 -7.26 19.52 6.91
CA GLY A 83 -6.74 19.73 5.57
C GLY A 83 -7.15 18.69 4.58
N ILE A 84 -6.62 18.84 3.37
CA ILE A 84 -6.82 17.94 2.24
C ILE A 84 -5.44 17.43 1.82
N TYR A 85 -5.39 16.13 1.54
CA TYR A 85 -4.33 15.48 0.80
C TYR A 85 -4.83 15.13 -0.59
N ASP A 86 -4.09 15.55 -1.62
CA ASP A 86 -4.37 15.23 -3.03
C ASP A 86 -3.08 14.94 -3.83
N GLY A 87 -2.03 14.50 -3.13
CA GLY A 87 -0.64 14.46 -3.62
C GLY A 87 0.20 15.61 -3.05
N GLY A 88 -0.45 16.71 -2.67
CA GLY A 88 0.09 17.71 -1.75
C GLY A 88 -0.75 17.79 -0.48
N LEU A 89 -0.24 18.48 0.54
CA LEU A 89 -0.97 18.84 1.74
C LEU A 89 -1.38 20.31 1.69
N THR A 90 -2.68 20.57 1.84
CA THR A 90 -3.19 21.90 2.19
C THR A 90 -3.87 21.83 3.55
N LEU A 91 -3.26 22.45 4.56
CA LEU A 91 -3.71 22.41 5.95
C LEU A 91 -4.15 23.79 6.41
N TYR A 92 -5.12 23.84 7.30
CA TYR A 92 -5.70 25.05 7.86
C TYR A 92 -5.85 24.94 9.37
N SER A 93 -5.58 26.05 10.04
CA SER A 93 -6.09 26.33 11.38
C SER A 93 -7.26 27.30 11.26
N PHE A 94 -8.46 26.87 11.64
CA PHE A 94 -9.68 27.70 11.66
C PHE A 94 -10.17 27.95 13.07
N LYS A 95 -10.83 29.08 13.28
CA LYS A 95 -11.50 29.41 14.56
C LYS A 95 -12.81 28.65 14.76
N THR A 96 -13.53 28.39 13.68
CA THR A 96 -14.89 27.85 13.74
C THR A 96 -14.91 26.38 13.35
N LYS A 97 -15.84 25.62 13.93
CA LYS A 97 -16.01 24.19 13.59
C LYS A 97 -16.66 24.02 12.22
N GLU A 98 -17.45 24.99 11.79
CA GLU A 98 -18.14 25.02 10.52
C GLU A 98 -17.13 24.98 9.36
N GLN A 99 -16.10 25.83 9.40
CA GLN A 99 -15.02 25.82 8.39
C GLN A 99 -14.20 24.52 8.46
N GLN A 100 -13.97 24.00 9.67
CA GLN A 100 -13.27 22.72 9.83
C GLN A 100 -14.04 21.57 9.17
N ASN A 101 -15.34 21.47 9.47
CA ASN A 101 -16.22 20.44 8.89
C ASN A 101 -16.32 20.59 7.38
N GLN A 102 -16.36 21.83 6.87
CA GLN A 102 -16.41 22.07 5.44
C GLN A 102 -15.24 21.42 4.69
N VAL A 103 -14.02 21.57 5.21
CA VAL A 103 -12.81 20.93 4.66
C VAL A 103 -12.83 19.43 4.87
N LEU A 104 -13.16 18.97 6.08
CA LEU A 104 -13.10 17.56 6.46
C LEU A 104 -14.10 16.68 5.67
N ASN A 105 -15.26 17.23 5.34
CA ASN A 105 -16.34 16.52 4.67
C ASN A 105 -16.44 16.85 3.18
N PHE A 106 -15.49 17.61 2.62
CA PHE A 106 -15.53 18.06 1.23
C PHE A 106 -16.84 18.80 0.87
N GLU A 107 -17.35 19.64 1.78
CA GLU A 107 -18.62 20.37 1.60
C GLU A 107 -18.44 21.53 0.62
N SER A 108 -18.56 21.21 -0.66
CA SER A 108 -18.61 22.15 -1.77
C SER A 108 -19.39 21.54 -2.94
N LYS A 109 -19.76 22.36 -3.93
CA LYS A 109 -20.46 21.90 -5.14
C LYS A 109 -19.45 21.54 -6.23
N GLY A 110 -19.86 20.62 -7.12
CA GLY A 110 -19.08 20.21 -8.29
C GLY A 110 -18.44 18.82 -8.15
N THR A 111 -17.60 18.49 -9.13
CA THR A 111 -16.72 17.31 -9.13
C THR A 111 -15.68 17.39 -8.01
N ILE A 112 -15.04 16.28 -7.66
CA ILE A 112 -14.02 16.28 -6.60
C ILE A 112 -12.88 17.29 -6.88
N TRP A 113 -12.48 17.47 -8.14
CA TRP A 113 -11.44 18.43 -8.53
C TRP A 113 -11.88 19.88 -8.28
N GLU A 114 -13.11 20.24 -8.67
CA GLU A 114 -13.68 21.56 -8.40
C GLU A 114 -13.86 21.79 -6.89
N LYS A 115 -14.30 20.77 -6.14
CA LYS A 115 -14.40 20.82 -4.69
C LYS A 115 -13.04 21.13 -4.06
N ILE A 116 -11.97 20.44 -4.46
CA ILE A 116 -10.62 20.67 -3.94
C ILE A 116 -10.15 22.09 -4.25
N ASP A 117 -10.33 22.57 -5.49
CA ASP A 117 -9.92 23.93 -5.88
C ASP A 117 -10.61 24.99 -5.02
N ILE A 118 -11.91 24.83 -4.76
CA ILE A 118 -12.67 25.72 -3.87
C ILE A 118 -12.12 25.64 -2.44
N LEU A 119 -11.94 24.44 -1.91
CA LEU A 119 -11.52 24.22 -0.53
C LEU A 119 -10.08 24.70 -0.27
N LYS A 120 -9.19 24.58 -1.27
CA LYS A 120 -7.80 25.09 -1.20
C LYS A 120 -7.73 26.62 -1.26
N ASN A 121 -8.79 27.30 -1.67
CA ASN A 121 -8.86 28.76 -1.75
C ASN A 121 -9.77 29.38 -0.67
N LEU A 122 -10.13 28.62 0.37
CA LEU A 122 -10.89 29.15 1.51
C LEU A 122 -10.15 30.31 2.19
N THR A 123 -10.94 31.29 2.62
CA THR A 123 -10.49 32.44 3.41
C THR A 123 -10.95 32.30 4.86
N GLY A 124 -10.51 33.22 5.73
CA GLY A 124 -10.92 33.22 7.15
C GLY A 124 -10.24 32.15 8.00
N PHE A 125 -9.07 31.64 7.57
CA PHE A 125 -8.17 30.84 8.39
C PHE A 125 -7.29 31.73 9.26
N ASP A 126 -6.85 31.22 10.41
CA ASP A 126 -5.77 31.83 11.19
C ASP A 126 -4.42 31.51 10.56
N GLU A 127 -4.26 30.27 10.09
CA GLU A 127 -3.03 29.83 9.42
C GLU A 127 -3.34 28.80 8.33
N LYS A 128 -2.51 28.79 7.29
CA LYS A 128 -2.56 27.85 6.17
C LYS A 128 -1.16 27.34 5.85
N PHE A 129 -1.05 26.04 5.60
CA PHE A 129 0.14 25.36 5.09
C PHE A 129 -0.18 24.83 3.70
N SER A 130 0.70 25.09 2.74
CA SER A 130 0.66 24.51 1.40
C SER A 130 1.98 23.78 1.21
N TYR A 131 1.93 22.46 0.97
CA TYR A 131 3.12 21.64 0.79
C TYR A 131 2.92 20.62 -0.33
N SER A 132 3.89 20.52 -1.24
CA SER A 132 3.98 19.52 -2.29
C SER A 132 5.42 18.99 -2.35
N GLU A 133 5.56 17.69 -2.64
CA GLU A 133 6.87 17.09 -2.91
C GLU A 133 7.37 17.43 -4.31
N ASP A 134 6.46 17.57 -5.27
CA ASP A 134 6.76 17.83 -6.68
C ASP A 134 7.14 19.31 -6.92
N ASP A 135 6.52 20.24 -6.18
CA ASP A 135 6.82 21.66 -6.26
C ASP A 135 7.25 22.22 -4.90
N LYS A 136 8.54 22.03 -4.59
CA LYS A 136 9.13 22.57 -3.37
C LYS A 136 9.19 24.10 -3.32
N SER A 137 9.07 24.77 -4.47
CA SER A 137 9.13 26.24 -4.54
C SER A 137 7.81 26.89 -4.09
N GLY A 138 6.70 26.17 -4.26
CA GLY A 138 5.37 26.55 -3.79
C GLY A 138 5.09 26.25 -2.31
N ASN A 139 6.05 25.67 -1.58
CA ASN A 139 5.83 25.27 -0.19
C ASN A 139 5.84 26.49 0.75
N GLU A 140 4.67 26.84 1.26
CA GLU A 140 4.46 28.05 2.04
C GLU A 140 3.60 27.82 3.29
N TRP A 141 3.87 28.63 4.29
CA TRP A 141 3.00 28.89 5.42
C TRP A 141 2.50 30.34 5.33
N THR A 142 1.25 30.59 5.70
CA THR A 142 0.69 31.96 5.75
C THR A 142 -0.35 32.12 6.86
N ASP A 143 -0.35 33.30 7.50
CA ASP A 143 -1.42 33.75 8.43
C ASP A 143 -2.41 34.70 7.74
N GLY A 144 -2.40 34.73 6.40
CA GLY A 144 -3.17 35.67 5.59
C GLY A 144 -2.55 37.05 5.45
N LYS A 145 -1.51 37.39 6.24
CA LYS A 145 -0.80 38.68 6.17
C LYS A 145 0.64 38.51 5.70
N LYS A 146 1.35 37.51 6.22
CA LYS A 146 2.72 37.17 5.82
C LYS A 146 2.75 35.79 5.18
N LYS A 147 3.61 35.63 4.18
CA LYS A 147 3.95 34.34 3.59
C LYS A 147 5.39 34.01 3.95
N LEU A 148 5.62 32.80 4.45
CA LEU A 148 6.93 32.29 4.83
C LEU A 148 7.18 30.94 4.17
N LYS A 149 8.44 30.62 3.89
CA LYS A 149 8.83 29.32 3.35
C LYS A 149 8.48 28.22 4.34
N LEU A 150 7.92 27.12 3.86
CA LEU A 150 7.66 25.91 4.64
C LEU A 150 8.56 24.77 4.17
N GLU A 151 9.21 24.09 5.10
CA GLU A 151 9.98 22.88 4.83
C GLU A 151 9.51 21.77 5.77
N LEU A 152 9.16 20.61 5.23
CA LEU A 152 8.95 19.37 5.97
C LEU A 152 10.12 18.43 5.65
N PHE A 153 10.68 17.79 6.66
CA PHE A 153 11.88 16.97 6.52
C PHE A 153 11.58 15.49 6.20
N ASN A 154 10.31 15.13 6.08
CA ASN A 154 9.87 13.80 5.69
C ASN A 154 9.91 13.65 4.16
N GLN A 155 10.43 12.51 3.68
CA GLN A 155 10.52 12.20 2.25
C GLN A 155 9.19 11.82 1.60
N ASP A 156 8.25 11.36 2.40
CA ASP A 156 6.90 10.98 1.99
C ASP A 156 5.95 11.69 2.96
N ILE A 157 4.97 12.40 2.43
CA ILE A 157 3.94 13.12 3.19
C ILE A 157 2.59 12.40 3.25
N SER A 158 2.42 11.26 2.57
CA SER A 158 1.19 10.45 2.59
C SER A 158 0.86 10.00 4.01
N ILE A 159 -0.38 10.22 4.45
CA ILE A 159 -0.89 9.88 5.78
C ILE A 159 -1.50 8.49 5.75
N LEU A 160 -2.39 8.26 4.79
CA LEU A 160 -2.94 6.93 4.53
C LEU A 160 -1.93 6.12 3.73
N LYS A 161 -1.48 5.00 4.30
CA LYS A 161 -0.67 4.01 3.59
C LYS A 161 -1.26 2.63 3.78
N GLU A 162 -1.26 1.87 2.69
CA GLU A 162 -1.63 0.48 2.67
C GLU A 162 -0.51 -0.31 1.99
N TYR A 163 -0.03 -1.34 2.65
CA TYR A 163 1.00 -2.23 2.12
C TYR A 163 0.88 -3.61 2.76
N GLN A 164 1.54 -4.61 2.17
CA GLN A 164 1.48 -5.98 2.63
C GLN A 164 2.86 -6.47 3.06
N LEU A 165 2.89 -7.07 4.25
CA LEU A 165 4.06 -7.76 4.77
C LEU A 165 3.92 -9.25 4.53
N LEU A 166 4.93 -9.83 3.90
CA LEU A 166 5.15 -11.27 3.85
C LEU A 166 5.89 -11.71 5.11
N ASN A 167 5.17 -12.43 5.97
CA ASN A 167 5.67 -12.96 7.22
C ASN A 167 6.13 -14.40 7.01
N ILE A 168 7.42 -14.66 7.18
CA ILE A 168 8.05 -15.97 7.05
C ILE A 168 8.60 -16.38 8.41
N LYS A 169 8.01 -17.43 9.02
CA LYS A 169 8.31 -17.84 10.39
C LYS A 169 8.59 -19.34 10.49
N ASN A 170 9.71 -19.68 11.11
CA ASN A 170 9.99 -21.01 11.67
C ASN A 170 10.89 -20.82 12.91
N PRO A 171 11.25 -21.87 13.67
CA PRO A 171 12.05 -21.67 14.89
C PRO A 171 13.45 -21.06 14.71
N LYS A 172 13.96 -20.96 13.49
CA LYS A 172 15.25 -20.32 13.16
C LYS A 172 15.09 -18.97 12.46
N ILE A 173 13.88 -18.64 11.98
CA ILE A 173 13.65 -17.55 11.03
C ILE A 173 12.39 -16.78 11.44
N ASN A 174 12.53 -15.46 11.52
CA ASN A 174 11.42 -14.54 11.73
C ASN A 174 11.66 -13.33 10.82
N LYS A 175 11.22 -13.42 9.57
CA LYS A 175 11.34 -12.33 8.57
C LYS A 175 9.96 -11.73 8.31
N ASN A 176 9.88 -10.41 8.34
CA ASN A 176 8.74 -9.66 7.84
C ASN A 176 9.27 -8.82 6.67
N ILE A 177 8.75 -9.07 5.48
CA ILE A 177 9.26 -8.48 4.24
C ILE A 177 8.15 -7.63 3.65
N ASN A 178 8.37 -6.34 3.50
CA ASN A 178 7.46 -5.50 2.73
C ASN A 178 7.65 -5.81 1.24
N LEU A 179 6.57 -6.19 0.54
CA LEU A 179 6.65 -6.58 -0.86
C LEU A 179 7.19 -5.43 -1.75
N THR A 180 6.94 -4.17 -1.39
CA THR A 180 7.47 -3.02 -2.13
C THR A 180 8.99 -2.90 -2.02
N ASP A 181 9.59 -3.39 -0.93
CA ASP A 181 11.05 -3.41 -0.77
C ASP A 181 11.72 -4.42 -1.71
N LEU A 182 10.93 -5.37 -2.25
CA LEU A 182 11.33 -6.31 -3.29
C LEU A 182 11.11 -5.75 -4.72
N GLY A 183 10.66 -4.50 -4.86
CA GLY A 183 10.30 -3.89 -6.14
C GLY A 183 8.97 -4.39 -6.72
N ILE A 184 8.11 -5.00 -5.88
CA ILE A 184 6.78 -5.46 -6.27
C ILE A 184 5.76 -4.39 -5.89
N TYR A 185 5.14 -3.79 -6.91
CA TYR A 185 4.20 -2.68 -6.76
C TYR A 185 2.73 -3.06 -7.02
N ASP A 186 2.47 -4.32 -7.37
CA ASP A 186 1.12 -4.88 -7.38
C ASP A 186 0.52 -4.83 -5.96
N ARG A 187 -0.81 -4.91 -5.86
CA ARG A 187 -1.54 -4.75 -4.59
C ARG A 187 -2.54 -5.88 -4.36
N ASP A 188 -3.10 -5.89 -3.16
CA ASP A 188 -4.18 -6.80 -2.79
C ASP A 188 -3.82 -8.28 -3.01
N PHE A 189 -2.59 -8.61 -2.60
CA PHE A 189 -2.07 -9.96 -2.70
C PHE A 189 -2.81 -10.95 -1.81
N GLU A 190 -3.02 -12.14 -2.35
CA GLU A 190 -3.48 -13.33 -1.65
C GLU A 190 -2.40 -14.41 -1.72
N LEU A 191 -2.16 -15.12 -0.61
CA LEU A 191 -1.28 -16.28 -0.60
C LEU A 191 -2.04 -17.47 -1.18
N VAL A 192 -1.64 -17.92 -2.38
CA VAL A 192 -2.27 -19.08 -3.03
C VAL A 192 -1.71 -20.37 -2.47
N ASN A 193 -0.38 -20.51 -2.49
CA ASN A 193 0.31 -21.69 -1.97
C ASN A 193 1.79 -21.41 -1.73
N PHE A 194 2.45 -22.29 -0.98
CA PHE A 194 3.91 -22.29 -0.86
C PHE A 194 4.45 -23.72 -0.78
N THR A 195 5.71 -23.91 -1.18
CA THR A 195 6.44 -25.15 -1.00
C THR A 195 7.80 -24.85 -0.38
N ASN A 196 8.25 -25.71 0.53
CA ASN A 196 9.56 -25.62 1.13
C ASN A 196 10.27 -26.96 0.94
N THR A 197 11.45 -26.91 0.32
CA THR A 197 12.26 -28.08 -0.02
C THR A 197 13.71 -27.84 0.40
N ALA A 198 14.56 -28.86 0.27
CA ALA A 198 15.99 -28.72 0.58
C ALA A 198 16.70 -27.66 -0.30
N THR A 199 16.19 -27.39 -1.51
CA THR A 199 16.77 -26.42 -2.44
C THR A 199 16.26 -25.00 -2.21
N GLY A 200 15.20 -24.82 -1.42
CA GLY A 200 14.63 -23.50 -1.15
C GLY A 200 13.11 -23.51 -0.99
N THR A 201 12.56 -22.30 -0.84
CA THR A 201 11.13 -22.04 -0.69
C THR A 201 10.58 -21.32 -1.92
N LYS A 202 9.45 -21.79 -2.44
CA LYS A 202 8.66 -21.08 -3.45
C LYS A 202 7.35 -20.60 -2.84
N ILE A 203 6.96 -19.37 -3.13
CA ILE A 203 5.71 -18.76 -2.64
C ILE A 203 4.94 -18.25 -3.86
N LEU A 204 3.71 -18.72 -4.04
CA LEU A 204 2.79 -18.25 -5.07
C LEU A 204 1.80 -17.27 -4.47
N LEU A 205 1.82 -16.05 -4.98
CA LEU A 205 0.87 -14.99 -4.65
C LEU A 205 -0.01 -14.70 -5.85
N LYS A 206 -1.27 -14.35 -5.61
CA LYS A 206 -2.19 -13.76 -6.60
C LYS A 206 -2.37 -12.29 -6.25
N PHE A 207 -2.46 -11.38 -7.21
CA PHE A 207 -2.83 -9.98 -7.01
C PHE A 207 -4.07 -9.62 -7.84
N ASP A 208 -4.88 -8.68 -7.35
CA ASP A 208 -6.10 -8.20 -8.01
C ASP A 208 -6.50 -6.84 -7.42
N TYR A 209 -6.31 -5.75 -8.17
CA TYR A 209 -6.53 -4.40 -7.66
C TYR A 209 -7.04 -3.43 -8.74
N ASN A 210 -7.71 -2.35 -8.33
CA ASN A 210 -8.22 -1.33 -9.26
C ASN A 210 -7.10 -0.65 -10.07
N SER A 211 -7.27 -0.60 -11.40
CA SER A 211 -6.34 -0.01 -12.36
C SER A 211 -6.03 1.47 -12.11
N ARG A 212 -7.00 2.24 -11.62
CA ARG A 212 -6.87 3.67 -11.34
C ARG A 212 -7.45 4.00 -9.98
N PHE A 213 -6.87 5.01 -9.33
CA PHE A 213 -7.41 5.58 -8.09
C PHE A 213 -8.63 6.48 -8.34
N ASN A 214 -8.75 7.03 -9.55
CA ASN A 214 -9.92 7.78 -10.00
C ASN A 214 -10.92 6.81 -10.66
N ILE A 215 -12.08 6.61 -10.03
CA ILE A 215 -13.06 5.62 -10.50
C ILE A 215 -13.93 6.13 -11.66
N GLN A 216 -13.92 7.43 -11.93
CA GLN A 216 -14.73 8.08 -12.98
C GLN A 216 -13.99 8.19 -14.33
N GLY A 217 -12.71 7.79 -14.39
CA GLY A 217 -11.89 7.84 -15.60
C GLY A 217 -11.93 6.55 -16.44
N MET A 218 -11.24 6.57 -17.59
CA MET A 218 -10.94 5.34 -18.32
C MET A 218 -10.22 4.34 -17.40
N CYS A 219 -10.70 3.09 -17.36
CA CYS A 219 -10.26 2.06 -16.40
C CYS A 219 -10.54 2.38 -14.93
N GLY A 220 -11.45 3.31 -14.62
CA GLY A 220 -11.84 3.61 -13.24
C GLY A 220 -12.51 2.43 -12.52
N ALA A 221 -13.19 1.56 -13.27
CA ALA A 221 -13.70 0.27 -12.80
C ALA A 221 -12.92 -0.93 -13.39
N GLY A 222 -11.75 -0.70 -13.98
CA GLY A 222 -10.89 -1.75 -14.50
C GLY A 222 -10.06 -2.40 -13.39
N SER A 223 -9.62 -3.64 -13.60
CA SER A 223 -8.72 -4.35 -12.70
C SER A 223 -7.34 -4.59 -13.33
N GLU A 224 -6.37 -4.77 -12.45
CA GLU A 224 -5.04 -5.30 -12.70
C GLU A 224 -4.90 -6.59 -11.87
N ALA A 225 -4.78 -7.73 -12.55
CA ALA A 225 -4.77 -9.03 -11.88
C ALA A 225 -3.71 -9.97 -12.45
N GLY A 226 -3.21 -10.87 -11.59
CA GLY A 226 -2.14 -11.78 -11.98
C GLY A 226 -1.57 -12.60 -10.83
N TYR A 227 -0.39 -13.17 -11.08
CA TYR A 227 0.32 -14.04 -10.15
C TYR A 227 1.79 -13.67 -10.06
N THR A 228 2.35 -13.85 -8.87
CA THR A 228 3.77 -13.63 -8.58
C THR A 228 4.34 -14.84 -7.83
N ILE A 229 5.43 -15.40 -8.34
CA ILE A 229 6.24 -16.41 -7.65
C ILE A 229 7.47 -15.75 -7.04
N LEU A 230 7.65 -15.92 -5.74
CA LEU A 230 8.88 -15.58 -5.04
C LEU A 230 9.68 -16.86 -4.78
N ASN A 231 10.89 -16.93 -5.32
CA ASN A 231 11.81 -18.05 -5.08
C ASN A 231 12.90 -17.61 -4.11
N TYR A 232 13.03 -18.33 -3.00
CA TYR A 232 14.02 -18.13 -1.97
C TYR A 232 14.97 -19.32 -1.89
N ASP A 233 16.23 -19.08 -1.54
CA ASP A 233 17.17 -20.15 -1.19
C ASP A 233 16.82 -20.76 0.19
N SER A 234 17.60 -21.76 0.62
CA SER A 234 17.44 -22.41 1.93
C SER A 234 17.73 -21.48 3.13
N ASN A 235 18.38 -20.34 2.91
CA ASN A 235 18.63 -19.29 3.90
C ASN A 235 17.60 -18.15 3.83
N PHE A 236 16.55 -18.32 3.02
CA PHE A 236 15.52 -17.34 2.75
C PHE A 236 16.06 -16.02 2.17
N SER A 237 17.11 -16.09 1.37
CA SER A 237 17.54 -15.01 0.48
C SER A 237 16.73 -15.09 -0.80
N LEU A 238 16.16 -13.97 -1.25
CA LEU A 238 15.39 -13.93 -2.48
C LEU A 238 16.32 -14.19 -3.67
N ILE A 239 16.00 -15.19 -4.49
CA ILE A 239 16.74 -15.54 -5.70
C ILE A 239 16.11 -14.88 -6.91
N THR A 240 14.80 -15.07 -7.11
CA THR A 240 14.09 -14.55 -8.28
C THR A 240 12.65 -14.19 -7.95
N ILE A 241 12.11 -13.26 -8.72
CA ILE A 241 10.69 -12.92 -8.78
C ILE A 241 10.22 -13.25 -10.20
N GLN A 242 9.16 -14.04 -10.33
CA GLN A 242 8.49 -14.28 -11.61
C GLN A 242 7.06 -13.74 -11.52
N ARG A 243 6.71 -12.79 -12.38
CA ARG A 243 5.39 -12.17 -12.44
C ARG A 243 4.67 -12.55 -13.74
N ALA A 244 3.36 -12.77 -13.67
CA ALA A 244 2.48 -12.93 -14.80
C ALA A 244 1.20 -12.11 -14.61
N GLU A 245 0.96 -11.20 -15.53
CA GLU A 245 -0.27 -10.42 -15.62
C GLU A 245 -1.29 -11.20 -16.46
N ILE A 246 -2.52 -11.33 -15.95
CA ILE A 246 -3.63 -11.96 -16.68
C ILE A 246 -4.72 -10.95 -17.05
N GLU A 247 -4.84 -9.85 -16.30
CA GLU A 247 -5.75 -8.75 -16.59
C GLU A 247 -5.03 -7.44 -16.37
N SER A 248 -5.21 -6.50 -17.30
CA SER A 248 -4.79 -5.12 -17.14
C SER A 248 -5.64 -4.24 -18.02
N CYS A 249 -6.52 -3.45 -17.40
CA CYS A 249 -7.25 -2.43 -18.17
C CYS A 249 -6.28 -1.39 -18.73
N LEU A 250 -5.22 -1.02 -17.99
CA LEU A 250 -4.22 -0.04 -18.45
C LEU A 250 -3.47 -0.49 -19.70
N ASN A 251 -3.19 -1.79 -19.81
CA ASN A 251 -2.48 -2.38 -20.93
C ASN A 251 -3.42 -3.05 -21.95
N ASN A 252 -4.74 -2.92 -21.79
CA ASN A 252 -5.75 -3.60 -22.62
C ASN A 252 -5.54 -5.12 -22.71
N VAL A 253 -5.18 -5.74 -21.59
CA VAL A 253 -5.02 -7.18 -21.43
C VAL A 253 -6.30 -7.74 -20.81
N TYR A 254 -6.94 -8.64 -21.53
CA TYR A 254 -8.14 -9.35 -21.08
C TYR A 254 -7.88 -10.84 -21.10
N TYR A 255 -8.51 -11.60 -20.19
CA TYR A 255 -8.40 -13.05 -20.17
C TYR A 255 -9.73 -13.76 -20.31
N GLU A 256 -9.66 -14.97 -20.85
CA GLU A 256 -10.68 -16.01 -20.72
C GLU A 256 -10.06 -17.19 -19.95
N GLU A 257 -10.67 -17.61 -18.83
CA GLU A 257 -10.25 -18.81 -18.12
C GLU A 257 -10.67 -20.06 -18.91
N ILE A 258 -9.69 -20.85 -19.34
CA ILE A 258 -9.92 -22.13 -20.01
C ILE A 258 -10.28 -23.16 -18.95
N LYS A 259 -11.52 -23.67 -19.03
CA LYS A 259 -11.98 -24.78 -18.20
C LYS A 259 -11.02 -25.97 -18.33
N ASN A 260 -10.58 -26.48 -17.19
CA ASN A 260 -9.80 -27.70 -17.12
C ASN A 260 -10.19 -28.48 -15.87
N ASP A 261 -10.05 -29.80 -15.93
CA ASP A 261 -10.49 -30.71 -14.85
C ASP A 261 -9.48 -30.82 -13.71
N VAL A 262 -8.30 -30.19 -13.84
CA VAL A 262 -7.22 -30.30 -12.87
C VAL A 262 -7.30 -29.12 -11.89
N LYS A 263 -7.85 -29.37 -10.70
CA LYS A 263 -8.14 -28.36 -9.66
C LYS A 263 -7.05 -27.30 -9.42
N TYR A 264 -5.77 -27.70 -9.45
CA TYR A 264 -4.61 -26.84 -9.13
C TYR A 264 -3.92 -26.25 -10.37
N ILE A 265 -4.50 -26.44 -11.56
CA ILE A 265 -4.01 -25.83 -12.79
C ILE A 265 -5.02 -24.78 -13.24
N LYS A 266 -4.55 -23.55 -13.43
CA LYS A 266 -5.32 -22.46 -14.01
C LYS A 266 -4.74 -22.14 -15.38
N LYS A 267 -5.60 -22.00 -16.39
CA LYS A 267 -5.18 -21.66 -17.75
C LYS A 267 -5.95 -20.44 -18.20
N PHE A 268 -5.22 -19.44 -18.68
CA PHE A 268 -5.75 -18.15 -19.11
C PHE A 268 -5.35 -17.91 -20.56
N LYS A 269 -6.33 -17.72 -21.43
CA LYS A 269 -6.08 -17.22 -22.78
C LYS A 269 -6.14 -15.71 -22.71
N LEU A 270 -5.03 -15.05 -23.00
CA LEU A 270 -4.93 -13.60 -23.00
C LEU A 270 -5.21 -13.06 -24.39
N SER A 271 -5.83 -11.89 -24.46
CA SER A 271 -5.96 -11.09 -25.68
C SER A 271 -5.50 -9.67 -25.43
N GLU A 272 -4.67 -9.17 -26.32
CA GLU A 272 -4.19 -7.78 -26.35
C GLU A 272 -4.88 -7.04 -27.53
N ASN A 273 -5.28 -5.78 -27.29
CA ASN A 273 -5.90 -4.82 -28.22
C ASN A 273 -7.38 -5.03 -28.63
N GLY A 274 -8.12 -3.92 -28.58
CA GLY A 274 -9.46 -3.74 -29.14
C GLY A 274 -9.50 -3.56 -30.67
N SER A 275 -8.66 -4.28 -31.43
CA SER A 275 -8.71 -4.33 -32.90
C SER A 275 -8.38 -5.74 -33.42
N ASP A 276 -8.86 -6.06 -34.63
CA ASP A 276 -9.10 -7.40 -35.22
C ASP A 276 -7.91 -8.38 -35.36
N THR A 277 -6.77 -8.13 -34.72
CA THR A 277 -5.62 -9.06 -34.69
C THR A 277 -5.26 -9.42 -33.26
N LYS A 278 -6.05 -10.33 -32.67
CA LYS A 278 -5.80 -10.88 -31.33
C LYS A 278 -4.53 -11.74 -31.34
N ILE A 279 -3.42 -11.22 -30.83
CA ILE A 279 -2.33 -12.11 -30.38
C ILE A 279 -2.85 -12.81 -29.12
N ALA A 280 -3.03 -14.13 -29.23
CA ALA A 280 -3.47 -14.95 -28.13
C ALA A 280 -2.27 -15.65 -27.49
N LYS A 281 -1.91 -15.24 -26.27
CA LYS A 281 -0.93 -15.91 -25.43
C LYS A 281 -1.67 -16.75 -24.39
N THR A 282 -1.15 -17.92 -24.05
CA THR A 282 -1.70 -18.73 -22.96
C THR A 282 -0.79 -18.66 -21.73
N ILE A 283 -1.36 -18.34 -20.58
CA ILE A 283 -0.69 -18.45 -19.29
C ILE A 283 -1.25 -19.64 -18.53
N THR A 284 -0.36 -20.53 -18.10
CA THR A 284 -0.71 -21.65 -17.22
C THR A 284 -0.08 -21.43 -15.84
N ILE A 285 -0.91 -21.42 -14.79
CA ILE A 285 -0.48 -21.40 -13.39
C ILE A 285 -0.69 -22.79 -12.82
N ASN A 286 0.38 -23.40 -12.30
CA ASN A 286 0.29 -24.63 -11.51
C ASN A 286 0.48 -24.29 -10.04
N GLU A 287 -0.62 -24.22 -9.29
CA GLU A 287 -0.64 -23.85 -7.88
C GLU A 287 0.04 -24.89 -6.99
N LYS A 288 0.06 -26.16 -7.42
CA LYS A 288 0.67 -27.26 -6.65
C LYS A 288 2.18 -27.30 -6.82
N LEU A 289 2.67 -27.14 -8.05
CA LEU A 289 4.11 -27.12 -8.36
C LEU A 289 4.74 -25.73 -8.20
N ILE A 290 3.91 -24.70 -8.07
CA ILE A 290 4.32 -23.28 -8.03
C ILE A 290 5.15 -22.96 -9.27
N GLU A 291 4.46 -22.96 -10.40
CA GLU A 291 5.03 -22.67 -11.72
C GLU A 291 4.09 -21.77 -12.53
N ILE A 292 4.68 -20.84 -13.26
CA ILE A 292 4.02 -20.04 -14.28
C ILE A 292 4.65 -20.40 -15.62
N LYS A 293 3.82 -20.81 -16.58
CA LYS A 293 4.23 -21.06 -17.97
C LYS A 293 3.51 -20.10 -18.92
N THR A 294 4.25 -19.61 -19.89
CA THR A 294 3.77 -18.78 -20.99
C THR A 294 3.97 -19.57 -22.28
N GLU A 295 2.90 -19.73 -23.04
CA GLU A 295 2.85 -20.42 -24.33
C GLU A 295 2.30 -19.49 -25.41
#